data_AF-A0A1Y3ER01-F1
#
_entry.id   AF-A0A1Y3ER01-F1
#
_cell.length_a   1.000
_cell.length_b   1.000
_cell.length_c   1.000
_cell.angle_alpha   90.00
_cell.angle_beta   90.00
_cell.angle_gamma   90.00
#
_symmetry.space_group_name_H-M   'P 1'
#
loop_
_entity.id
_entity.type
_entity.pdbx_description
1 polymer ?
#
loop_
_entity_poly.entity_id
_entity_poly.type
_entity_poly.pdbx_seq_one_letter_code
_entity_poly.pdbx_strand_id
1 'polypeptide(L)'
;MNEECVVFFGNFNCSIDCERFLKDQMNLNKARIVENDNNDQLEAYDLSLRKIFTVTRTQFNFHENHDWLFGTCNGQLVRKYDCELEPFLKGSLYEPNIYFAPTDPYELGPTFGKEPNFVRTECPAWRSRILINQRTREKIHHDSFSSSGLYYGLVGEAEYLGQSKPVAMICTICLK
;
A
#
# COMPACT_ATOMS: atom_id res chain seq x y z
N MET A 1 11.11 32.29 12.71
CA MET A 1 10.86 32.10 11.27
C MET A 1 9.44 31.57 11.15
N ASN A 2 8.55 32.23 10.42
CA ASN A 2 7.23 31.64 10.15
C ASN A 2 7.46 30.47 9.18
N GLU A 3 7.36 29.25 9.68
CA GLU A 3 7.39 28.05 8.84
C GLU A 3 6.23 28.13 7.82
N GLU A 4 6.38 27.68 6.58
CA GLU A 4 5.29 27.73 5.60
C GLU A 4 4.38 26.49 5.72
N CYS A 5 3.15 26.56 5.22
CA CYS A 5 2.35 25.34 5.04
C CYS A 5 2.86 24.61 3.80
N VAL A 6 3.36 23.39 3.97
CA VAL A 6 3.93 22.58 2.88
C VAL A 6 3.16 21.27 2.73
N VAL A 7 2.84 20.94 1.47
CA VAL A 7 2.28 19.66 1.04
C VAL A 7 3.26 19.03 0.06
N PHE A 8 3.66 17.80 0.33
CA PHE A 8 4.47 16.96 -0.54
C PHE A 8 3.55 15.89 -1.13
N PHE A 9 3.51 15.78 -2.44
CA PHE A 9 2.73 14.73 -3.11
C PHE A 9 3.54 14.18 -4.26
N GLY A 10 3.37 12.89 -4.53
CA GLY A 10 4.06 12.27 -5.64
C GLY A 10 4.06 10.75 -5.57
N ASN A 11 4.74 10.18 -6.55
CA ASN A 11 5.05 8.77 -6.61
C ASN A 11 6.41 8.55 -5.95
N PHE A 12 6.41 8.04 -4.73
CA PHE A 12 7.62 7.65 -4.01
C PHE A 12 8.03 6.26 -4.45
N ASN A 13 9.31 5.91 -4.41
CA ASN A 13 9.76 4.55 -4.72
C ASN A 13 9.42 3.53 -3.60
N CYS A 14 8.42 3.84 -2.79
CA CYS A 14 8.01 3.08 -1.61
C CYS A 14 7.54 1.68 -1.98
N SER A 15 8.29 0.69 -1.53
CA SER A 15 7.85 -0.70 -1.54
C SER A 15 7.65 -1.19 -0.11
N ILE A 16 6.83 -2.22 0.07
CA ILE A 16 6.78 -2.89 1.36
C ILE A 16 8.06 -3.70 1.56
N ASP A 17 8.47 -3.88 2.82
CA ASP A 17 9.53 -4.80 3.23
C ASP A 17 9.10 -6.25 2.91
N CYS A 18 9.34 -6.66 1.67
CA CYS A 18 8.96 -7.96 1.14
C CYS A 18 9.69 -9.09 1.86
N GLU A 19 10.94 -8.88 2.27
CA GLU A 19 11.71 -9.90 2.98
C GLU A 19 11.07 -10.23 4.31
N ARG A 20 10.77 -9.21 5.13
CA ARG A 20 10.10 -9.38 6.41
C ARG A 20 8.68 -9.90 6.24
N PHE A 21 7.96 -9.42 5.23
CA PHE A 21 6.61 -9.89 4.92
C PHE A 21 6.59 -11.38 4.60
N LEU A 22 7.45 -11.84 3.68
CA LEU A 22 7.53 -13.25 3.30
C LEU A 22 7.94 -14.13 4.48
N LYS A 23 8.92 -13.69 5.29
CA LYS A 23 9.32 -14.38 6.53
C LYS A 23 8.16 -14.60 7.50
N ASP A 24 7.36 -13.57 7.75
CA ASP A 24 6.19 -13.69 8.62
C ASP A 24 5.13 -14.62 8.02
N GLN A 25 4.89 -14.57 6.70
CA GLN A 25 3.95 -15.46 6.02
C GLN A 25 4.38 -16.93 6.11
N MET A 26 5.68 -17.21 6.01
CA MET A 26 6.19 -18.58 6.18
C MET A 26 5.96 -19.10 7.59
N ASN A 27 6.23 -18.26 8.59
CA ASN A 27 6.03 -18.61 10.01
C ASN A 27 4.56 -18.86 10.33
N LEU A 28 3.66 -17.98 9.87
CA LEU A 28 2.22 -18.08 10.12
C LEU A 28 1.61 -19.36 9.54
N ASN A 29 2.04 -19.74 8.33
CA ASN A 29 1.46 -20.89 7.63
C ASN A 29 2.21 -22.21 7.86
N LYS A 30 3.26 -22.21 8.70
CA LYS A 30 4.19 -23.36 8.88
C LYS A 30 4.69 -23.90 7.53
N ALA A 31 4.96 -22.98 6.61
CA ALA A 31 5.15 -23.33 5.22
C ALA A 31 6.52 -23.97 4.98
N ARG A 32 6.59 -24.93 4.05
CA ARG A 32 7.87 -25.47 3.56
C ARG A 32 8.37 -24.63 2.38
N ILE A 33 9.63 -24.22 2.46
CA ILE A 33 10.33 -23.54 1.36
C ILE A 33 10.86 -24.57 0.37
N VAL A 34 10.66 -24.29 -0.92
CA VAL A 34 11.42 -24.91 -2.01
C VAL A 34 12.20 -23.80 -2.70
N GLU A 35 13.52 -23.82 -2.50
CA GLU A 35 14.47 -23.01 -3.25
C GLU A 35 15.00 -23.85 -4.41
N ASN A 36 15.11 -23.24 -5.59
CA ASN A 36 15.82 -23.86 -6.72
C ASN A 36 17.34 -23.76 -6.50
N ASP A 37 18.14 -24.61 -7.15
CA ASP A 37 19.61 -24.63 -7.08
C ASP A 37 20.26 -23.27 -7.38
N ASN A 38 19.56 -22.40 -8.12
CA ASN A 38 20.00 -21.05 -8.46
C ASN A 38 19.52 -19.96 -7.48
N ASN A 39 18.78 -20.31 -6.41
CA ASN A 39 18.14 -19.40 -5.44
C ASN A 39 17.25 -18.30 -6.05
N ASP A 40 16.79 -18.49 -7.29
CA ASP A 40 16.03 -17.49 -8.05
C ASP A 40 14.50 -17.63 -7.89
N GLN A 41 14.07 -18.62 -7.12
CA GLN A 41 12.66 -18.95 -6.90
C GLN A 41 12.45 -19.37 -5.45
N LEU A 42 11.46 -18.75 -4.82
CA LEU A 42 10.98 -19.05 -3.50
C LEU A 42 9.52 -19.49 -3.60
N GLU A 43 9.24 -20.73 -3.20
CA GLU A 43 7.87 -21.24 -3.10
C GLU A 43 7.56 -21.70 -1.70
N ALA A 44 6.37 -21.34 -1.23
CA ALA A 44 5.84 -21.77 0.06
C ALA A 44 4.59 -22.63 -0.12
N TYR A 45 4.51 -23.72 0.65
CA TYR A 45 3.38 -24.66 0.63
C TYR A 45 2.79 -24.83 2.02
N ASP A 46 1.47 -24.93 2.12
CA ASP A 46 0.78 -25.27 3.37
C ASP A 46 0.91 -26.78 3.71
N LEU A 47 0.38 -27.19 4.86
CA LEU A 47 0.41 -28.59 5.30
C LEU A 47 -0.37 -29.55 4.37
N SER A 48 -1.27 -29.02 3.55
CA SER A 48 -2.04 -29.77 2.54
C SER A 48 -1.38 -29.74 1.16
N LEU A 49 -0.12 -29.29 1.08
CA LEU A 49 0.65 -29.12 -0.15
C LEU A 49 0.03 -28.13 -1.15
N ARG A 50 -0.84 -27.22 -0.68
CA ARG A 50 -1.32 -26.11 -1.51
C ARG A 50 -0.31 -24.99 -1.51
N LYS A 51 -0.14 -24.37 -2.67
CA LYS A 51 0.82 -23.30 -2.87
C LYS A 51 0.32 -22.00 -2.25
N ILE A 52 1.09 -21.43 -1.33
CA ILE A 52 0.75 -20.19 -0.60
C ILE A 52 1.26 -18.97 -1.36
N PHE A 53 2.53 -18.98 -1.72
CA PHE A 53 3.11 -17.96 -2.58
C PHE A 53 4.22 -18.50 -3.46
N THR A 54 4.45 -17.82 -4.58
CA THR A 54 5.61 -17.94 -5.45
C THR A 54 6.23 -16.58 -5.64
N VAL A 55 7.51 -16.46 -5.32
CA VAL A 55 8.31 -15.27 -5.58
C VAL A 55 9.51 -15.66 -6.43
N THR A 56 9.68 -14.99 -7.57
CA THR A 56 10.85 -15.13 -8.45
C THR A 56 11.32 -13.75 -8.88
N ARG A 57 12.36 -13.68 -9.72
CA ARG A 57 12.77 -12.40 -10.34
C ARG A 57 11.66 -11.68 -11.11
N THR A 58 10.64 -12.40 -11.58
CA THR A 58 9.58 -11.84 -12.44
C THR A 58 8.16 -12.10 -11.91
N GLN A 59 8.04 -12.67 -10.70
CA GLN A 59 6.76 -13.07 -10.14
C GLN A 59 6.69 -12.74 -8.66
N PHE A 60 5.54 -12.22 -8.24
CA PHE A 60 5.13 -12.04 -6.86
C PHE A 60 3.66 -12.45 -6.74
N ASN A 61 3.41 -13.71 -6.43
CA ASN A 61 2.07 -14.30 -6.53
C ASN A 61 1.69 -14.99 -5.21
N PHE A 62 0.59 -14.57 -4.59
CA PHE A 62 0.01 -15.17 -3.39
C PHE A 62 -1.19 -16.09 -3.72
N HIS A 63 -1.23 -16.57 -4.97
CA HIS A 63 -2.22 -17.49 -5.52
C HIS A 63 -3.66 -17.05 -5.24
N GLU A 64 -4.44 -17.85 -4.51
CA GLU A 64 -5.84 -17.57 -4.20
C GLU A 64 -6.01 -16.37 -3.26
N ASN A 65 -4.98 -16.04 -2.47
CA ASN A 65 -5.04 -14.98 -1.47
C ASN A 65 -4.55 -13.63 -1.98
N HIS A 66 -3.99 -13.54 -3.19
CA HIS A 66 -3.34 -12.33 -3.67
C HIS A 66 -4.30 -11.12 -3.69
N ASP A 67 -5.43 -11.26 -4.38
CA ASP A 67 -6.42 -10.18 -4.52
C ASP A 67 -7.15 -9.89 -3.21
N TRP A 68 -7.35 -10.91 -2.36
CA TRP A 68 -7.92 -10.71 -1.02
C TRP A 68 -7.00 -9.88 -0.12
N LEU A 69 -5.70 -10.20 -0.14
CA LEU A 69 -4.70 -9.59 0.72
C LEU A 69 -4.49 -8.10 0.39
N PHE A 70 -4.39 -7.78 -0.89
CA PHE A 70 -4.09 -6.42 -1.35
C PHE A 70 -5.36 -5.62 -1.69
N GLY A 71 -6.37 -6.25 -2.29
CA GLY A 71 -7.62 -5.61 -2.72
C GLY A 71 -8.70 -5.65 -1.64
N THR A 72 -9.29 -6.82 -1.36
CA THR A 72 -10.46 -6.92 -0.45
C THR A 72 -10.20 -6.36 0.95
N CYS A 73 -8.99 -6.55 1.48
CA CYS A 73 -8.60 -6.00 2.77
C CYS A 73 -7.83 -4.68 2.67
N ASN A 74 -7.81 -4.01 1.51
CA ASN A 74 -7.06 -2.78 1.25
C ASN A 74 -5.60 -2.83 1.74
N GLY A 75 -4.96 -4.00 1.67
CA GLY A 75 -3.60 -4.20 2.18
C GLY A 75 -3.42 -3.95 3.69
N GLN A 76 -4.48 -3.82 4.47
CA GLN A 76 -4.38 -3.41 5.89
C GLN A 76 -3.55 -4.38 6.73
N LEU A 77 -3.56 -5.67 6.38
CA LEU A 77 -2.75 -6.71 7.04
C LEU A 77 -1.25 -6.62 6.69
N VAL A 78 -0.90 -5.97 5.57
CA VAL A 78 0.48 -5.80 5.11
C VAL A 78 1.01 -4.38 5.31
N ARG A 79 0.17 -3.41 5.71
CA ARG A 79 0.58 -2.02 5.96
C ARG A 79 1.75 -1.87 6.95
N LYS A 80 1.89 -2.80 7.90
CA LYS A 80 3.02 -2.81 8.86
C LYS A 80 4.40 -3.04 8.20
N TYR A 81 4.44 -3.49 6.94
CA TYR A 81 5.67 -3.66 6.17
C TYR A 81 5.97 -2.45 5.27
N ASP A 82 5.04 -1.50 5.14
CA ASP A 82 5.27 -0.24 4.42
C ASP A 82 5.94 0.77 5.35
N CYS A 83 7.26 0.61 5.50
CA CYS A 83 8.09 1.31 6.47
C CYS A 83 9.12 2.27 5.85
N GLU A 84 9.21 2.38 4.53
CA GLU A 84 10.25 3.19 3.85
C GLU A 84 10.21 4.67 4.26
N LEU A 85 9.00 5.22 4.48
CA LEU A 85 8.84 6.61 4.89
C LEU A 85 9.01 6.84 6.40
N GLU A 86 9.12 5.80 7.22
CA GLU A 86 9.21 5.94 8.69
C GLU A 86 10.28 6.92 9.17
N PRO A 87 11.52 6.95 8.60
CA PRO A 87 12.54 7.90 9.04
C PRO A 87 12.12 9.37 8.84
N PHE A 88 11.36 9.67 7.79
CA PHE A 88 10.89 11.03 7.49
C PHE A 88 9.68 11.43 8.36
N LEU A 89 8.80 10.47 8.63
CA LEU A 89 7.60 10.67 9.45
C LEU A 89 7.90 10.94 10.93
N LYS A 90 9.04 10.46 11.44
CA LYS A 90 9.46 10.65 12.84
C LYS A 90 10.07 12.03 13.12
N GLY A 91 10.44 12.79 12.07
CA GLY A 91 11.25 14.01 12.21
C GLY A 91 10.53 15.32 11.90
N SER A 92 9.67 15.37 10.87
CA SER A 92 9.10 16.66 10.40
C SER A 92 7.84 16.55 9.53
N LEU A 93 7.56 15.38 8.96
CA LEU A 93 6.42 15.18 8.07
C LEU A 93 5.35 14.30 8.71
N TYR A 94 4.12 14.52 8.32
CA TYR A 94 2.96 13.75 8.73
C TYR A 94 2.26 13.20 7.50
N GLU A 95 1.83 11.94 7.60
CA GLU A 95 0.93 11.33 6.63
C GLU A 95 -0.41 11.03 7.31
N PRO A 96 -1.54 11.40 6.70
CA PRO A 96 -2.84 10.94 7.17
C PRO A 96 -2.96 9.41 7.12
N ASN A 97 -3.82 8.84 7.94
CA ASN A 97 -3.99 7.38 7.97
C ASN A 97 -4.44 6.86 6.60
N ILE A 98 -3.74 5.84 6.10
CA ILE A 98 -4.05 5.15 4.84
C ILE A 98 -5.03 4.01 5.12
N TYR A 99 -6.25 4.16 4.60
CA TYR A 99 -7.29 3.12 4.65
C TYR A 99 -7.63 2.51 3.29
N PHE A 100 -7.05 3.06 2.23
CA PHE A 100 -7.25 2.63 0.85
C PHE A 100 -6.24 1.55 0.43
N ALA A 101 -6.58 0.77 -0.59
CA ALA A 101 -5.74 -0.29 -1.15
C ALA A 101 -4.39 0.24 -1.71
N PRO A 102 -3.39 -0.62 -1.95
CA PRO A 102 -2.17 -0.22 -2.66
C PRO A 102 -2.46 0.56 -3.94
N THR A 103 -1.59 1.51 -4.27
CA THR A 103 -1.80 2.41 -5.42
C THR A 103 -1.32 1.81 -6.73
N ASP A 104 -0.44 0.82 -6.70
CA ASP A 104 0.07 0.11 -7.86
C ASP A 104 0.76 -1.22 -7.47
N PRO A 105 0.97 -2.15 -8.42
CA PRO A 105 0.48 -2.11 -9.80
C PRO A 105 -0.82 -2.89 -10.01
N TYR A 106 -1.80 -2.26 -10.67
CA TYR A 106 -3.03 -2.91 -11.14
C TYR A 106 -2.83 -3.60 -12.49
N GLU A 107 -3.59 -4.67 -12.76
CA GLU A 107 -3.60 -5.37 -14.06
C GLU A 107 -4.09 -4.46 -15.20
N LEU A 108 -3.64 -4.71 -16.43
CA LEU A 108 -4.14 -4.01 -17.62
C LEU A 108 -5.54 -4.53 -17.97
N GLY A 109 -6.55 -3.66 -18.06
CA GLY A 109 -7.83 -4.05 -18.67
C GLY A 109 -8.99 -3.08 -18.44
N PRO A 110 -10.03 -3.13 -19.30
CA PRO A 110 -11.24 -2.35 -19.12
C PRO A 110 -12.15 -3.10 -18.14
N THR A 111 -12.09 -2.77 -16.85
CA THR A 111 -13.09 -3.25 -15.89
C THR A 111 -14.08 -2.15 -15.58
N PHE A 112 -14.84 -1.70 -16.58
CA PHE A 112 -16.08 -0.96 -16.30
C PHE A 112 -16.95 -1.84 -15.41
N GLY A 113 -17.17 -1.40 -14.16
CA GLY A 113 -18.01 -2.10 -13.18
C GLY A 113 -17.37 -3.28 -12.46
N LYS A 114 -16.04 -3.48 -12.48
CA LYS A 114 -15.34 -4.41 -11.58
C LYS A 114 -14.12 -3.76 -10.94
N GLU A 115 -13.89 -4.09 -9.67
CA GLU A 115 -12.67 -3.71 -8.96
C GLU A 115 -11.44 -4.24 -9.72
N PRO A 116 -10.43 -3.39 -9.97
CA PRO A 116 -9.23 -3.81 -10.68
C PRO A 116 -8.36 -4.70 -9.79
N ASN A 117 -7.89 -5.83 -10.33
CA ASN A 117 -6.96 -6.74 -9.65
C ASN A 117 -5.54 -6.20 -9.68
N PHE A 118 -4.68 -6.75 -8.81
CA PHE A 118 -3.25 -6.44 -8.79
C PHE A 118 -2.46 -7.39 -9.69
N VAL A 119 -1.39 -6.87 -10.31
CA VAL A 119 -0.47 -7.71 -11.07
C VAL A 119 0.23 -8.70 -10.15
N ARG A 120 0.55 -9.87 -10.68
CA ARG A 120 1.26 -10.93 -9.96
C ARG A 120 2.74 -11.01 -10.31
N THR A 121 3.28 -9.98 -10.97
CA THR A 121 4.69 -9.86 -11.36
C THR A 121 5.51 -9.05 -10.36
N GLU A 122 4.84 -8.19 -9.58
CA GLU A 122 5.44 -7.27 -8.63
C GLU A 122 4.59 -7.19 -7.36
N CYS A 123 5.19 -6.77 -6.25
CA CYS A 123 4.46 -6.60 -5.01
C CYS A 123 3.63 -5.30 -5.02
N PRO A 124 2.32 -5.35 -4.75
CA PRO A 124 1.51 -4.14 -4.59
C PRO A 124 1.97 -3.28 -3.40
N ALA A 125 2.08 -1.97 -3.62
CA ALA A 125 2.53 -1.01 -2.61
C ALA A 125 1.78 0.33 -2.67
N TRP A 126 1.96 1.17 -1.64
CA TRP A 126 1.45 2.54 -1.61
C TRP A 126 2.56 3.50 -2.06
N ARG A 127 2.73 3.65 -3.37
CA ARG A 127 3.75 4.54 -3.92
C ARG A 127 3.26 5.97 -4.10
N SER A 128 1.99 6.16 -4.48
CA SER A 128 1.39 7.49 -4.53
C SER A 128 0.98 7.95 -3.13
N ARG A 129 1.62 9.00 -2.62
CA ARG A 129 1.49 9.45 -1.22
C ARG A 129 1.36 10.97 -1.11
N ILE A 130 0.73 11.42 -0.03
CA ILE A 130 0.63 12.84 0.34
C ILE A 130 1.11 13.00 1.77
N LEU A 131 2.18 13.79 1.95
CA LEU A 131 2.76 14.16 3.23
C LEU A 131 2.57 15.65 3.46
N ILE A 132 2.42 16.05 4.72
CA ILE A 132 2.30 17.46 5.11
C ILE A 132 3.23 17.77 6.26
N ASN A 133 3.69 19.01 6.38
CA ASN A 133 4.45 19.42 7.57
C ASN A 133 3.51 19.69 8.76
N GLN A 134 4.11 19.85 9.95
CA GLN A 134 3.39 20.10 11.20
C GLN A 134 2.46 21.33 11.11
N ARG A 135 2.93 22.44 10.51
CA ARG A 135 2.11 23.65 10.37
C ARG A 135 0.85 23.42 9.52
N THR A 136 0.97 22.69 8.41
CA THR A 136 -0.20 22.34 7.59
C THR A 136 -1.17 21.47 8.38
N ARG A 137 -0.66 20.48 9.11
CA ARG A 137 -1.47 19.60 9.96
C ARG A 137 -2.28 20.39 10.99
N GLU A 138 -1.67 21.36 11.68
CA GLU A 138 -2.34 22.21 12.66
C GLU A 138 -3.44 23.10 12.06
N LYS A 139 -3.36 23.39 10.77
CA LYS A 139 -4.35 24.20 10.05
C LYS A 139 -5.56 23.37 9.59
N ILE A 140 -5.47 22.04 9.53
CA ILE A 140 -6.57 21.17 9.11
C ILE A 140 -7.63 21.12 10.21
N HIS A 141 -8.89 21.34 9.82
CA HIS A 141 -10.03 21.25 10.73
C HIS A 141 -10.33 19.79 11.09
N HIS A 142 -10.45 19.52 12.39
CA HIS A 142 -10.85 18.22 12.91
C HIS A 142 -12.23 18.34 13.57
N ASP A 143 -13.31 18.05 12.83
CA ASP A 143 -14.64 18.00 13.41
C ASP A 143 -14.75 16.86 14.43
N SER A 144 -15.12 17.22 15.66
CA SER A 144 -15.03 16.33 16.83
C SER A 144 -16.16 15.30 16.92
N PHE A 145 -17.16 15.34 16.03
CA PHE A 145 -18.42 14.60 16.19
C PHE A 145 -18.85 13.70 15.03
N SER A 146 -18.17 13.72 13.86
CA SER A 146 -18.38 12.73 12.80
C SER A 146 -17.23 12.77 11.82
N SER A 147 -16.67 11.60 11.47
CA SER A 147 -15.88 11.32 10.25
C SER A 147 -15.28 12.55 9.53
N SER A 148 -14.14 12.99 10.07
CA SER A 148 -13.00 13.63 9.39
C SER A 148 -13.30 14.71 8.33
N GLY A 149 -13.04 15.98 8.67
CA GLY A 149 -12.80 17.07 7.71
C GLY A 149 -11.53 16.89 6.84
N LEU A 150 -11.09 15.65 6.66
CA LEU A 150 -9.92 15.18 5.93
C LEU A 150 -10.25 13.83 5.29
N TYR A 151 -10.42 13.82 3.97
CA TYR A 151 -10.41 12.61 3.16
C TYR A 151 -8.99 12.39 2.63
N TYR A 152 -8.50 11.15 2.70
CA TYR A 152 -7.25 10.72 2.06
C TYR A 152 -7.48 9.34 1.45
N GLY A 153 -7.51 9.26 0.11
CA GLY A 153 -7.99 8.07 -0.59
C GLY A 153 -7.61 8.00 -2.06
N LEU A 154 -7.94 6.88 -2.70
CA LEU A 154 -7.73 6.66 -4.13
C LEU A 154 -8.70 7.49 -4.96
N VAL A 155 -8.19 8.08 -6.04
CA VAL A 155 -9.04 8.65 -7.09
C VAL A 155 -9.60 7.50 -7.93
N GLY A 156 -10.92 7.49 -8.15
CA GLY A 156 -11.58 6.45 -8.94
C GLY A 156 -11.41 5.05 -8.35
N GLU A 157 -11.68 4.88 -7.06
CA GLU A 157 -11.50 3.61 -6.34
C GLU A 157 -12.19 2.42 -7.05
N ALA A 158 -13.42 2.62 -7.52
CA ALA A 158 -14.18 1.61 -8.27
C ALA A 158 -13.85 1.52 -9.78
N GLU A 159 -13.08 2.47 -10.31
CA GLU A 159 -12.83 2.60 -11.74
C GLU A 159 -11.40 2.19 -12.10
N TYR A 160 -11.21 1.63 -13.30
CA TYR A 160 -9.87 1.45 -13.84
C TYR A 160 -9.36 2.78 -14.40
N LEU A 161 -8.36 3.37 -13.74
CA LEU A 161 -7.68 4.59 -14.22
C LEU A 161 -6.30 4.31 -14.83
N GLY A 162 -5.78 3.10 -14.67
CA GLY A 162 -4.43 2.72 -15.07
C GLY A 162 -3.81 1.74 -14.08
N GLN A 163 -2.57 1.32 -14.35
CA GLN A 163 -1.82 0.44 -13.45
C GLN A 163 -1.38 1.13 -12.16
N SER A 164 -1.35 2.47 -12.14
CA SER A 164 -1.14 3.26 -10.93
C SER A 164 -2.33 4.19 -10.72
N LYS A 165 -2.95 4.10 -9.56
CA LYS A 165 -4.06 4.97 -9.16
C LYS A 165 -3.55 6.19 -8.40
N PRO A 166 -3.97 7.40 -8.78
CA PRO A 166 -3.66 8.61 -8.01
C PRO A 166 -4.31 8.59 -6.63
N VAL A 167 -3.76 9.35 -5.70
CA VAL A 167 -4.36 9.64 -4.39
C VAL A 167 -4.78 11.09 -4.29
N ALA A 168 -5.86 11.34 -3.57
CA ALA A 168 -6.35 12.68 -3.27
C ALA A 168 -6.43 12.88 -1.75
N MET A 169 -6.06 14.08 -1.31
CA MET A 169 -6.30 14.56 0.04
C MET A 169 -7.23 15.77 -0.05
N ILE A 170 -8.42 15.67 0.54
CA ILE A 170 -9.41 16.76 0.57
C ILE A 170 -9.59 17.16 2.03
N CYS A 171 -9.34 18.41 2.36
CA CYS A 171 -9.49 18.88 3.74
C CYS A 171 -9.97 20.32 3.82
N THR A 172 -10.57 20.67 4.96
CA THR A 172 -10.89 22.04 5.32
C THR A 172 -9.74 22.63 6.14
N ILE A 173 -9.27 23.83 5.78
CA ILE A 173 -8.18 24.51 6.49
C ILE A 173 -8.64 25.83 7.13
N CYS A 174 -8.08 26.15 8.29
CA CYS A 174 -8.34 27.38 9.03
C CYS A 174 -7.39 28.51 8.62
N LEU A 175 -7.88 29.45 7.81
CA LEU A 175 -7.17 30.66 7.39
C LEU A 175 -7.29 31.77 8.47
N LYS A 176 -6.78 31.52 9.67
CA LYS A 176 -6.50 32.58 10.65
C LYS A 176 -5.05 33.03 10.53
#